data_AF-A0A7X7BLA1-F1
#
_entry.id   AF-A0A7X7BLA1-F1
#
_cell.length_a   1.000
_cell.length_b   1.000
_cell.length_c   1.000
_cell.angle_alpha   90.00
_cell.angle_beta   90.00
_cell.angle_gamma   90.00
#
_symmetry.space_group_name_H-M   'P 1'
#
loop_
_entity.id
_entity.type
_entity.pdbx_description
1 polymer ?
#
loop_
_entity_poly.entity_id
_entity_poly.type
_entity_poly.pdbx_seq_one_letter_code
_entity_poly.pdbx_strand_id
1 'polypeptide(L)'
;AQNFVDRQEERFEQSKTRILRTGDDLSFVGDGLLEFGDVSDFCGLILDRDPNPPLLAAVSTKRAGGDWALSLRSRDGLAGKIITLLKDGKKIRGGGHGDAAALYFPYSYNEEQIRETVLAALKQEKERTETPRVTLGDIFKGLDKS
;
A
#
# COMPACT_ATOMS: atom_id res chain seq x y z
N ALA A 1 -9.17 -0.84 30.79
CA ALA A 1 -9.61 -0.86 29.38
C ALA A 1 -9.68 0.56 28.80
N GLN A 2 -10.41 1.50 29.43
CA GLN A 2 -10.57 2.88 28.94
C GLN A 2 -9.23 3.60 28.64
N ASN A 3 -8.30 3.62 29.60
CA ASN A 3 -6.96 4.22 29.40
C ASN A 3 -6.13 3.62 28.26
N PHE A 4 -6.40 2.39 27.82
CA PHE A 4 -5.71 1.79 26.68
C PHE A 4 -6.29 2.30 25.36
N VAL A 5 -7.63 2.39 25.28
CA VAL A 5 -8.35 2.93 24.12
C VAL A 5 -8.03 4.40 23.92
N ASP A 6 -8.01 5.20 24.99
CA ASP A 6 -7.75 6.63 24.88
C ASP A 6 -6.31 6.90 24.37
N ARG A 7 -5.33 6.09 24.81
CA ARG A 7 -3.94 6.18 24.31
C ARG A 7 -3.80 5.74 22.85
N GLN A 8 -4.55 4.72 22.44
CA GLN A 8 -4.60 4.30 21.04
C GLN A 8 -5.17 5.39 20.15
N GLU A 9 -6.26 6.03 20.59
CA GLU A 9 -6.90 7.11 19.86
C GLU A 9 -5.99 8.35 19.78
N GLU A 10 -5.27 8.68 20.86
CA GLU A 10 -4.29 9.77 20.85
C GLU A 10 -3.13 9.49 19.87
N ARG A 11 -2.58 8.27 19.87
CA ARG A 11 -1.56 7.86 18.89
C ARG A 11 -2.11 7.90 17.46
N PHE A 12 -3.38 7.54 17.28
CA PHE A 12 -4.03 7.56 15.99
C PHE A 12 -4.11 9.00 15.44
N GLU A 13 -4.61 9.94 16.25
CA GLU A 13 -4.69 11.35 15.87
C GLU A 13 -3.32 11.99 15.64
N GLN A 14 -2.32 11.67 16.47
CA GLN A 14 -0.96 12.14 16.25
C GLN A 14 -0.36 11.60 14.95
N SER A 15 -0.57 10.32 14.66
CA SER A 15 -0.04 9.67 13.45
C SER A 15 -0.67 10.24 12.17
N LYS A 16 -1.95 10.63 12.21
CA LYS A 16 -2.61 11.32 11.08
C LYS A 16 -1.86 12.58 10.64
N THR A 17 -1.32 13.34 11.57
CA THR A 17 -0.58 14.59 11.26
C THR A 17 0.71 14.33 10.47
N ARG A 18 1.19 13.09 10.43
CA ARG A 18 2.41 12.68 9.72
C ARG A 18 2.15 11.81 8.50
N ILE A 19 0.89 11.67 8.06
CA ILE A 19 0.56 10.98 6.83
C ILE A 19 1.16 11.75 5.65
N LEU A 20 2.01 11.09 4.88
CA LEU A 20 2.48 11.57 3.59
C LEU A 20 1.46 11.15 2.53
N ARG A 21 0.60 12.08 2.13
CA ARG A 21 -0.43 11.85 1.12
C ARG A 21 0.11 12.10 -0.29
N THR A 22 -0.26 11.26 -1.25
CA THR A 22 -0.01 11.46 -2.68
C THR A 22 -1.31 11.33 -3.45
N GLY A 23 -1.93 12.48 -3.73
CA GLY A 23 -3.26 12.55 -4.36
C GLY A 23 -4.28 11.68 -3.63
N ASP A 24 -5.09 10.96 -4.40
CA ASP A 24 -6.04 9.97 -3.91
C ASP A 24 -5.48 8.54 -3.92
N ASP A 25 -4.23 8.36 -4.35
CA ASP A 25 -3.66 7.03 -4.59
C ASP A 25 -3.08 6.42 -3.30
N LEU A 26 -2.28 7.19 -2.55
CA LEU A 26 -1.50 6.66 -1.42
C LEU A 26 -1.55 7.56 -0.18
N SER A 27 -1.85 6.95 0.97
CA SER A 27 -1.46 7.48 2.29
C SER A 27 -0.31 6.63 2.85
N PHE A 28 0.83 7.26 3.12
CA PHE A 28 2.01 6.59 3.67
C PHE A 28 2.38 7.11 5.07
N VAL A 29 2.71 6.20 5.99
CA VAL A 29 3.17 6.53 7.34
C VAL A 29 4.54 5.92 7.60
N GLY A 30 5.46 6.74 8.10
CA GLY A 30 6.82 6.33 8.49
C GLY A 30 6.87 5.53 9.80
N ASP A 31 8.05 4.99 10.08
CA ASP A 31 8.40 4.28 11.31
C ASP A 31 8.38 5.19 12.55
N GLY A 32 8.29 4.57 13.73
CA GLY A 32 8.39 5.25 15.02
C GLY A 32 7.13 5.98 15.48
N LEU A 33 6.02 5.87 14.75
CA LEU A 33 4.73 6.48 15.09
C LEU A 33 3.73 5.51 15.72
N LEU A 34 3.86 4.22 15.41
CA LEU A 34 2.90 3.18 15.79
C LEU A 34 3.64 2.01 16.42
N GLU A 35 3.01 1.38 17.41
CA GLU A 35 3.50 0.12 17.96
C GLU A 35 3.23 -1.02 16.97
N PHE A 36 4.04 -2.09 17.00
CA PHE A 36 3.98 -3.17 16.01
C PHE A 36 2.58 -3.80 15.86
N GLY A 37 1.77 -3.82 16.93
CA GLY A 37 0.39 -4.32 16.90
C GLY A 37 -0.60 -3.36 16.22
N ASP A 38 -0.31 -2.06 16.20
CA ASP A 38 -1.24 -1.01 15.76
C ASP A 38 -1.12 -0.73 14.26
N VAL A 39 -0.02 -1.17 13.64
CA VAL A 39 0.34 -0.88 12.23
C VAL A 39 -0.74 -1.33 11.24
N SER A 40 -1.24 -2.57 11.36
CA SER A 40 -2.28 -3.09 10.46
C SER A 40 -3.63 -2.43 10.68
N ASP A 41 -3.98 -2.19 11.94
CA ASP A 41 -5.26 -1.58 12.32
C ASP A 41 -5.30 -0.12 11.87
N PHE A 42 -4.18 0.59 12.01
CA PHE A 42 -4.03 1.97 11.54
C PHE A 42 -4.28 2.08 10.03
N CYS A 43 -3.73 1.16 9.22
CA CYS A 43 -4.01 1.13 7.78
C CYS A 43 -5.53 0.99 7.48
N GLY A 44 -6.24 0.15 8.23
CA GLY A 44 -7.70 0.00 8.09
C GLY A 44 -8.45 1.26 8.50
N LEU A 45 -8.07 1.85 9.63
CA LEU A 45 -8.69 3.07 10.14
C LEU A 45 -8.50 4.28 9.20
N ILE A 46 -7.36 4.38 8.48
CA ILE A 46 -7.21 5.39 7.42
C ILE A 46 -8.31 5.21 6.38
N LEU A 47 -8.56 3.98 5.92
CA LEU A 47 -9.56 3.71 4.88
C LEU A 47 -11.01 3.89 5.37
N ASP A 48 -11.25 3.67 6.66
CA ASP A 48 -12.60 3.72 7.24
C ASP A 48 -13.01 5.13 7.67
N ARG A 49 -12.04 5.95 8.10
CA ARG A 49 -12.31 7.26 8.75
C ARG A 49 -11.94 8.47 7.89
N ASP A 50 -11.12 8.30 6.85
CA ASP A 50 -10.82 9.40 5.93
C ASP A 50 -12.05 9.69 5.05
N PRO A 51 -12.57 10.94 5.02
CA PRO A 51 -13.71 11.29 4.18
C PRO A 51 -13.43 11.12 2.68
N ASN A 52 -12.16 11.13 2.27
CA ASN A 52 -11.72 10.79 0.92
C ASN A 52 -10.62 9.72 1.01
N PRO A 53 -10.97 8.45 1.22
CA PRO A 53 -10.00 7.41 1.53
C PRO A 53 -9.04 7.17 0.35
N PRO A 54 -7.75 6.90 0.61
CA PRO A 54 -6.79 6.60 -0.44
C PRO A 54 -7.12 5.23 -1.08
N LEU A 55 -6.63 5.00 -2.30
CA LEU A 55 -6.67 3.66 -2.90
C LEU A 55 -5.86 2.65 -2.09
N LEU A 56 -4.73 3.08 -1.53
CA LEU A 56 -3.84 2.26 -0.70
C LEU A 56 -3.38 3.03 0.54
N ALA A 57 -3.55 2.42 1.70
CA ALA A 57 -2.94 2.85 2.95
C ALA A 57 -1.71 2.00 3.25
N ALA A 58 -0.58 2.63 3.56
CA ALA A 58 0.69 1.98 3.79
C ALA A 58 1.36 2.52 5.07
N VAL A 59 1.83 1.61 5.93
CA VAL A 59 2.56 1.96 7.14
C VAL A 59 3.87 1.18 7.15
N SER A 60 4.99 1.90 7.24
CA SER A 60 6.32 1.32 7.33
C SER A 60 6.78 1.20 8.78
N THR A 61 7.57 0.17 9.06
CA THR A 61 8.14 -0.06 10.39
C THR A 61 9.52 -0.68 10.24
N LYS A 62 10.49 -0.14 10.97
CA LYS A 62 11.86 -0.67 10.96
C LYS A 62 11.96 -1.81 11.96
N ARG A 63 12.40 -2.98 11.50
CA ARG A 63 12.54 -4.17 12.35
C ARG A 63 13.89 -4.15 13.07
N ALA A 64 13.99 -4.87 14.18
CA ALA A 64 15.22 -5.00 14.96
C ALA A 64 16.44 -5.49 14.13
N GLY A 65 16.21 -6.24 13.05
CA GLY A 65 17.25 -6.70 12.12
C GLY A 65 17.67 -5.67 11.06
N GLY A 66 17.14 -4.44 11.09
CA GLY A 66 17.44 -3.37 10.13
C GLY A 66 16.56 -3.39 8.88
N ASP A 67 16.01 -4.54 8.50
CA ASP A 67 15.01 -4.68 7.44
C ASP A 67 13.72 -3.91 7.75
N TRP A 68 12.98 -3.53 6.70
CA TRP A 68 11.71 -2.84 6.82
C TRP A 68 10.54 -3.80 6.65
N ALA A 69 9.49 -3.61 7.44
CA ALA A 69 8.16 -4.14 7.17
C ALA A 69 7.28 -3.02 6.64
N LEU A 70 6.45 -3.32 5.65
CA LEU A 70 5.44 -2.43 5.12
C LEU A 70 4.08 -3.14 5.15
N SER A 71 3.18 -2.63 5.98
CA SER A 71 1.79 -3.09 6.03
C SER A 71 0.95 -2.30 5.03
N LEU A 72 0.11 -3.00 4.27
CA LEU A 72 -0.74 -2.45 3.24
C LEU A 72 -2.20 -2.82 3.51
N ARG A 73 -3.08 -1.83 3.38
CA ARG A 73 -4.54 -2.02 3.28
C ARG A 73 -5.10 -1.29 2.08
N SER A 74 -6.09 -1.88 1.43
CA SER A 74 -6.81 -1.28 0.30
C SER A 74 -8.29 -1.63 0.30
N ARG A 75 -8.97 -1.29 -0.79
CA ARG A 75 -10.25 -1.86 -1.21
C ARG A 75 -10.08 -2.57 -2.56
N ASP A 76 -11.04 -3.43 -2.91
CA ASP A 76 -11.14 -4.12 -4.20
C ASP A 76 -9.91 -4.97 -4.61
N GLY A 77 -9.19 -5.47 -3.61
CA GLY A 77 -8.07 -6.38 -3.78
C GLY A 77 -6.76 -5.74 -4.21
N LEU A 78 -6.64 -4.41 -4.21
CA LEU A 78 -5.48 -3.70 -4.73
C LEU A 78 -4.18 -4.06 -3.99
N ALA A 79 -4.20 -4.17 -2.67
CA ALA A 79 -3.01 -4.45 -1.86
C ALA A 79 -2.36 -5.80 -2.24
N GLY A 80 -3.17 -6.83 -2.52
CA GLY A 80 -2.69 -8.12 -3.02
C GLY A 80 -2.10 -8.04 -4.43
N LYS A 81 -2.64 -7.18 -5.30
CA LYS A 81 -2.08 -6.94 -6.64
C LYS A 81 -0.73 -6.23 -6.55
N ILE A 82 -0.60 -5.22 -5.69
CA ILE A 82 0.65 -4.50 -5.45
C ILE A 82 1.75 -5.44 -4.92
N ILE A 83 1.43 -6.36 -4.01
CA ILE A 83 2.38 -7.40 -3.62
C ILE A 83 2.86 -8.21 -4.83
N THR A 84 1.93 -8.63 -5.68
CA THR A 84 2.25 -9.49 -6.84
C THR A 84 3.20 -8.79 -7.81
N LEU A 85 3.09 -7.46 -7.95
CA LEU A 85 3.99 -6.65 -8.77
C LEU A 85 5.36 -6.47 -8.13
N LEU A 86 5.41 -6.23 -6.83
CA LEU A 86 6.64 -5.85 -6.13
C LEU A 86 7.46 -7.03 -5.60
N LYS A 87 6.83 -8.16 -5.30
CA LYS A 87 7.51 -9.33 -4.76
C LYS A 87 8.33 -10.02 -5.87
N ASP A 88 9.64 -9.79 -5.85
CA ASP A 88 10.59 -10.50 -6.72
C ASP A 88 11.15 -11.79 -6.08
N GLY A 89 10.85 -12.03 -4.80
CA GLY A 89 11.30 -13.19 -4.03
C GLY A 89 12.79 -13.22 -3.71
N LYS A 90 13.56 -12.22 -4.18
CA LYS A 90 15.00 -12.09 -3.95
C LYS A 90 15.31 -10.94 -3.01
N LYS A 91 14.87 -9.74 -3.36
CA LYS A 91 15.12 -8.50 -2.60
C LYS A 91 13.89 -8.12 -1.81
N ILE A 92 12.73 -8.03 -2.45
CA ILE A 92 11.47 -7.67 -1.80
C ILE A 92 10.67 -8.95 -1.59
N ARG A 93 10.46 -9.28 -0.33
CA ARG A 93 9.63 -10.42 0.09
C ARG A 93 8.25 -9.92 0.48
N GLY A 94 7.26 -10.80 0.50
CA GLY A 94 5.93 -10.41 0.93
C GLY A 94 4.90 -11.54 0.84
N GLY A 95 3.74 -11.26 1.41
CA GLY A 95 2.59 -12.16 1.42
C GLY A 95 1.32 -11.41 1.83
N GLY A 96 0.18 -12.00 1.50
CA GLY A 96 -1.14 -11.39 1.67
C GLY A 96 -2.02 -11.63 0.45
N HIS A 97 -3.31 -11.34 0.59
CA HIS A 97 -4.29 -11.49 -0.48
C HIS A 97 -5.41 -10.47 -0.31
N GLY A 98 -6.09 -10.16 -1.41
CA GLY A 98 -7.19 -9.19 -1.41
C GLY A 98 -6.71 -7.83 -0.90
N ASP A 99 -7.36 -7.35 0.16
CA ASP A 99 -7.17 -6.00 0.70
C ASP A 99 -6.14 -5.89 1.82
N ALA A 100 -5.43 -6.98 2.12
CA ALA A 100 -4.48 -7.06 3.21
C ALA A 100 -3.17 -7.68 2.76
N ALA A 101 -2.08 -6.98 3.01
CA ALA A 101 -0.79 -7.32 2.43
C ALA A 101 0.37 -6.83 3.31
N ALA A 102 1.46 -7.58 3.33
CA ALA A 102 2.73 -7.14 3.90
C ALA A 102 3.89 -7.36 2.92
N LEU A 103 4.75 -6.35 2.81
CA LEU A 103 6.03 -6.40 2.09
C LEU A 103 7.19 -6.24 3.09
N TYR A 104 8.33 -6.83 2.75
CA TYR A 104 9.56 -6.76 3.51
C TYR A 104 10.68 -6.27 2.60
N PHE A 105 11.21 -5.10 2.90
CA PHE A 105 12.31 -4.49 2.15
C PHE A 105 13.64 -4.69 2.90
N PRO A 106 14.76 -4.87 2.18
CA PRO A 106 16.08 -4.95 2.79
C PRO A 106 16.47 -3.66 3.51
N TYR A 107 17.35 -3.76 4.50
CA TYR A 107 17.91 -2.61 5.25
C TYR A 107 18.52 -1.49 4.39
N SER A 108 18.92 -1.79 3.14
CA SER A 108 19.51 -0.82 2.21
C SER A 108 18.51 0.22 1.69
N TYR A 109 17.22 -0.01 1.89
CA TYR A 109 16.17 0.94 1.53
C TYR A 109 15.98 1.98 2.64
N ASN A 110 15.49 3.15 2.26
CA ASN A 110 14.90 4.12 3.16
C ASN A 110 13.39 4.27 2.89
N GLU A 111 12.68 5.01 3.75
CA GLU A 111 11.23 5.20 3.64
C GLU A 111 10.79 5.88 2.33
N GLU A 112 11.57 6.84 1.85
CA GLU A 112 11.31 7.55 0.59
C GLU A 112 11.35 6.57 -0.59
N GLN A 113 12.40 5.74 -0.67
CA GLN A 113 12.55 4.72 -1.70
C GLN A 113 11.43 3.66 -1.63
N ILE A 114 11.03 3.28 -0.42
CA ILE A 114 9.89 2.36 -0.22
C ILE A 114 8.61 3.00 -0.77
N ARG A 115 8.32 4.24 -0.39
CA ARG A 115 7.14 5.00 -0.85
C ARG A 115 7.13 5.14 -2.37
N GLU A 116 8.25 5.52 -2.98
CA GLU A 116 8.39 5.65 -4.43
C GLU A 116 8.18 4.32 -5.16
N THR A 117 8.70 3.22 -4.61
CA THR A 117 8.49 1.88 -5.16
C THR A 117 7.01 1.50 -5.17
N VAL A 118 6.28 1.82 -4.10
CA VAL A 118 4.83 1.59 -4.00
C VAL A 118 4.06 2.46 -5.00
N LEU A 119 4.40 3.74 -5.13
CA LEU A 119 3.78 4.64 -6.08
C LEU A 119 3.97 4.18 -7.53
N ALA A 120 5.17 3.70 -7.88
CA ALA A 120 5.44 3.14 -9.19
C ALA A 120 4.56 1.92 -9.50
N ALA A 121 4.37 1.03 -8.52
CA ALA A 121 3.48 -0.13 -8.67
C ALA A 121 2.00 0.28 -8.79
N LEU A 122 1.54 1.29 -8.03
CA LEU A 122 0.19 1.83 -8.13
C LEU A 122 -0.09 2.39 -9.53
N LYS A 123 0.86 3.18 -10.06
CA LYS A 123 0.78 3.72 -11.41
C LYS A 123 0.70 2.61 -12.46
N GLN A 124 1.55 1.60 -12.36
CA GLN A 124 1.55 0.46 -13.27
C GLN A 124 0.22 -0.33 -13.25
N GLU A 125 -0.33 -0.58 -12.06
CA GLU A 125 -1.63 -1.29 -11.96
C GLU A 125 -2.76 -0.44 -12.53
N LYS A 126 -2.75 0.87 -12.31
CA LYS A 126 -3.75 1.80 -12.88
C LYS A 126 -3.71 1.78 -14.41
N GLU A 127 -2.54 1.93 -15.00
CA GLU A 127 -2.33 1.84 -16.45
C GLU A 127 -2.83 0.50 -17.01
N ARG A 128 -2.54 -0.60 -16.30
CA ARG A 128 -3.00 -1.94 -16.68
C ARG A 128 -4.52 -2.09 -16.65
N THR A 129 -5.21 -1.42 -15.72
CA THR A 129 -6.68 -1.44 -15.64
C THR A 129 -7.36 -0.49 -16.64
N GLU A 130 -6.72 0.62 -17.00
CA GLU A 130 -7.24 1.60 -17.94
C GLU A 130 -7.00 1.22 -19.41
N THR A 131 -6.00 0.37 -19.69
CA THR A 131 -5.74 -0.09 -21.05
C THR A 131 -6.89 -1.00 -21.53
N PRO A 132 -7.61 -0.66 -22.61
CA PRO A 132 -8.65 -1.52 -23.14
C PRO A 132 -8.07 -2.90 -23.48
N ARG A 133 -8.77 -3.98 -23.14
CA ARG A 133 -8.50 -5.34 -23.66
C ARG A 133 -8.81 -5.42 -25.16
N VAL A 134 -8.24 -4.52 -25.96
CA VAL A 134 -8.26 -4.62 -27.41
C VAL A 134 -6.97 -5.34 -27.77
N THR A 135 -7.09 -6.63 -28.07
CA THR A 135 -5.96 -7.39 -28.58
C THR A 135 -5.71 -6.98 -30.02
N LEU A 136 -4.47 -7.14 -30.53
CA LEU A 136 -4.20 -6.97 -31.96
C LEU A 136 -5.16 -7.81 -32.82
N GLY A 137 -5.56 -8.99 -32.33
CA GLY A 137 -6.54 -9.85 -32.99
C GLY A 137 -7.94 -9.24 -33.12
N ASP A 138 -8.35 -8.37 -32.19
CA ASP A 138 -9.63 -7.64 -32.27
C ASP A 138 -9.57 -6.53 -33.33
N ILE A 139 -8.40 -5.91 -33.51
CA ILE A 139 -8.16 -4.92 -34.56
C ILE A 139 -8.16 -5.59 -35.94
N PHE A 140 -7.50 -6.74 -36.08
CA PHE A 140 -7.47 -7.49 -37.35
C PHE A 140 -8.85 -8.03 -37.75
N LYS A 141 -9.68 -8.49 -36.79
CA LYS A 141 -11.07 -8.89 -37.07
C LYS A 141 -11.96 -7.72 -37.51
N GLY A 142 -11.63 -6.50 -37.09
CA GLY A 142 -12.33 -5.29 -37.53
C GLY A 142 -12.00 -4.90 -38.98
N LEU A 143 -10.78 -5.19 -39.43
CA LEU A 143 -10.30 -4.88 -40.79
C LEU A 143 -10.85 -5.85 -41.85
N ASP A 144 -11.08 -7.13 -41.51
CA ASP A 144 -11.68 -8.13 -42.41
C ASP A 144 -13.18 -7.90 -42.71
N LYS A 145 -13.81 -6.93 -42.07
CA LYS A 145 -15.22 -6.54 -42.31
C LYS A 145 -15.39 -5.26 -43.13
N SER A 146 -14.31 -4.73 -43.72
CA SER A 146 -14.35 -3.54 -44.58
C SER A 146 -14.38 -3.90 -46.07
#